data_AF-A0A535E546-F1
#
_entry.id   AF-A0A535E546-F1
#
_cell.length_a   1.000
_cell.length_b   1.000
_cell.length_c   1.000
_cell.angle_alpha   90.00
_cell.angle_beta   90.00
_cell.angle_gamma   90.00
#
_symmetry.space_group_name_H-M   'P 1'
#
loop_
_entity.id
_entity.type
_entity.pdbx_description
1 polymer ?
#
loop_
_entity_poly.entity_id
_entity_poly.type
_entity_poly.pdbx_seq_one_letter_code
_entity_poly.pdbx_strand_id
1 'polypeptide(L)'
;MITNDCFDCEPWTIHETRLELDLLGQTESIFALSNGHIGWRANLDEGEPHVISGSYLNAFYEAVPLPYAETAYGYSEAGQSIVNVTNGKIIRLLVDDEPFDMRYGKVLSHERVLDLRTGVLERTVLWESPAHRTVRVRSRRLVSLVHRALAAIDYEVEPVDGPADIVLQSELIANEPPDTAVKREDPRAAQSLESPLVPGYHGQEKLRAVLVHSTRVSKLRMAAAMDHQVRGPRGTHEAMETGEDHARLTITSQLRPGRPLRVVKFVAYAWSSLRSAPALRAQVGGGLATALAHGWDGLAAGQREYLKEFWGRADVELEGDPQVQQGIRFAMFHVLQSSARAEQRAIPAKGLTGPGYDGHSFWDTETFVLPLLTYSVPEAAADILRWRFQILDQARRRARDLGLEGAAFPWRTIHGEECSGYWPASTAAFH
;
A
#
# COMPACT_ATOMS: atom_id res chain seq x y z
N MET A 1 15.18 17.25 3.87
CA MET A 1 15.48 16.90 2.47
C MET A 1 16.42 15.70 2.53
N ILE A 2 16.20 14.63 1.77
CA ILE A 2 17.21 13.58 1.67
C ILE A 2 18.40 14.21 0.94
N THR A 3 19.46 14.52 1.67
CA THR A 3 20.70 15.10 1.13
C THR A 3 21.63 14.01 0.60
N ASN A 4 21.07 12.87 0.20
CA ASN A 4 21.82 11.73 -0.32
C ASN A 4 21.94 11.89 -1.84
N ASP A 5 23.15 11.67 -2.35
CA ASP A 5 23.51 11.76 -3.76
C ASP A 5 22.94 10.61 -4.61
N CYS A 6 22.17 9.69 -4.01
CA CYS A 6 21.39 8.69 -4.74
C CYS A 6 20.05 9.21 -5.31
N PHE A 7 19.69 10.48 -5.06
CA PHE A 7 18.45 11.07 -5.59
C PHE A 7 18.71 12.21 -6.57
N ASP A 8 18.09 12.12 -7.74
CA ASP A 8 18.10 13.20 -8.72
C ASP A 8 16.95 14.19 -8.48
N CYS A 9 17.24 15.47 -8.70
CA CYS A 9 16.24 16.53 -8.62
C CYS A 9 15.61 16.75 -10.00
N GLU A 10 14.40 16.25 -10.15
CA GLU A 10 13.62 16.35 -11.37
C GLU A 10 12.20 16.85 -11.03
N PRO A 11 11.65 17.86 -11.73
CA PRO A 11 10.41 18.52 -11.32
C PRO A 11 9.16 17.64 -11.23
N TRP A 12 9.17 16.44 -11.81
CA TRP A 12 7.98 15.59 -11.98
C TRP A 12 8.21 14.14 -11.59
N THR A 13 9.41 13.80 -11.14
CA THR A 13 9.76 12.44 -10.78
C THR A 13 10.47 12.47 -9.43
N ILE A 14 10.33 11.40 -8.67
CA ILE A 14 11.28 11.06 -7.62
C ILE A 14 12.14 9.96 -8.20
N HIS A 15 13.44 10.21 -8.33
CA HIS A 15 14.35 9.31 -9.03
C HIS A 15 15.49 8.92 -8.09
N GLU A 16 15.56 7.62 -7.78
CA GLU A 16 16.66 6.98 -7.05
C GLU A 16 17.58 6.27 -8.05
N THR A 17 18.82 6.74 -8.18
CA THR A 17 19.80 6.27 -9.17
C THR A 17 20.62 5.07 -8.73
N ARG A 18 20.54 4.70 -7.44
CA ARG A 18 21.16 3.51 -6.85
C ARG A 18 20.45 3.10 -5.56
N LEU A 19 20.45 1.79 -5.28
CA LEU A 19 19.86 1.23 -4.07
C LEU A 19 20.84 1.33 -2.89
N GLU A 20 20.46 2.07 -1.84
CA GLU A 20 21.16 2.11 -0.56
C GLU A 20 20.33 1.37 0.49
N LEU A 21 20.83 0.22 0.96
CA LEU A 21 20.08 -0.65 1.89
C LEU A 21 19.76 0.04 3.22
N ASP A 22 20.62 0.95 3.69
CA ASP A 22 20.42 1.72 4.92
C ASP A 22 19.27 2.74 4.81
N LEU A 23 18.82 3.06 3.59
CA LEU A 23 17.70 3.97 3.35
C LEU A 23 16.36 3.27 3.12
N LEU A 24 16.29 1.92 3.14
CA LEU A 24 15.10 1.16 2.78
C LEU A 24 13.82 1.66 3.49
N GLY A 25 13.86 1.87 4.81
CA GLY A 25 12.67 2.32 5.54
C GLY A 25 12.13 3.69 5.09
N GLN A 26 13.01 4.59 4.67
CA GLN A 26 12.65 5.91 4.12
C GLN A 26 12.11 5.76 2.71
N THR A 27 12.82 5.03 1.85
CA THR A 27 12.45 4.92 0.43
C THR A 27 11.18 4.10 0.22
N GLU A 28 10.93 3.09 1.06
CA GLU A 28 9.65 2.38 1.16
C GLU A 28 8.46 3.32 1.44
N SER A 29 8.69 4.44 2.14
CA SER A 29 7.65 5.43 2.45
C SER A 29 7.52 6.48 1.34
N ILE A 30 8.64 6.97 0.81
CA ILE A 30 8.68 8.03 -0.21
C ILE A 30 8.05 7.57 -1.52
N PHE A 31 8.39 6.35 -1.95
CA PHE A 31 7.90 5.77 -3.19
C PHE A 31 6.54 5.05 -3.02
N ALA A 32 5.94 5.09 -1.83
CA ALA A 32 4.68 4.39 -1.55
C ALA A 32 3.55 4.85 -2.48
N LEU A 33 2.74 3.88 -2.93
CA LEU A 33 1.61 4.10 -3.81
C LEU A 33 0.31 3.89 -3.05
N SER A 34 -0.68 4.75 -3.30
CA SER A 34 -1.99 4.65 -2.68
C SER A 34 -3.06 5.17 -3.63
N ASN A 35 -4.32 4.86 -3.33
CA ASN A 35 -5.46 5.59 -3.88
C ASN A 35 -6.43 6.07 -2.79
N GLY A 36 -6.11 5.87 -1.50
CA GLY A 36 -6.95 6.26 -0.37
C GLY A 36 -7.87 5.13 0.08
N HIS A 37 -8.00 4.06 -0.73
CA HIS A 37 -8.57 2.78 -0.32
C HIS A 37 -7.49 1.74 -0.03
N ILE A 38 -6.51 1.61 -0.93
CA ILE A 38 -5.37 0.70 -0.86
C ILE A 38 -4.11 1.54 -0.66
N GLY A 39 -3.21 1.09 0.20
CA GLY A 39 -1.85 1.61 0.29
C GLY A 39 -0.82 0.50 0.26
N TRP A 40 0.20 0.70 -0.57
CA TRP A 40 1.32 -0.18 -0.76
C TRP A 40 2.60 0.59 -0.45
N ARG A 41 3.30 0.17 0.61
CA ARG A 41 4.70 0.60 0.81
C ARG A 41 5.53 0.17 -0.38
N ALA A 42 6.53 0.97 -0.71
CA ALA A 42 7.42 0.71 -1.82
C ALA A 42 8.53 -0.29 -1.49
N ASN A 43 8.18 -1.37 -0.81
CA ASN A 43 9.06 -2.53 -0.65
C ASN A 43 9.51 -3.03 -2.02
N LEU A 44 10.67 -3.69 -2.06
CA LEU A 44 11.16 -4.35 -3.26
C LEU A 44 10.20 -5.47 -3.65
N ASP A 45 10.07 -5.75 -4.96
CA ASP A 45 9.07 -6.70 -5.46
C ASP A 45 9.36 -8.14 -5.01
N GLU A 46 10.65 -8.47 -4.83
CA GLU A 46 11.16 -9.75 -4.30
C GLU A 46 10.80 -10.01 -2.82
N GLY A 47 10.19 -9.03 -2.14
CA GLY A 47 9.71 -9.14 -0.77
C GLY A 47 10.79 -8.86 0.28
N GLU A 48 12.04 -9.24 0.05
CA GLU A 48 13.17 -8.96 0.95
C GLU A 48 14.39 -8.42 0.19
N PRO A 49 15.24 -7.59 0.82
CA PRO A 49 15.10 -7.04 2.17
C PRO A 49 14.05 -5.91 2.26
N HIS A 50 13.54 -5.68 3.47
CA HIS A 50 12.68 -4.55 3.82
C HIS A 50 12.91 -4.11 5.27
N VAL A 51 12.45 -2.91 5.64
CA VAL A 51 12.40 -2.44 7.03
C VAL A 51 11.00 -2.59 7.62
N ILE A 52 9.98 -2.24 6.83
CA ILE A 52 8.58 -2.49 7.17
C ILE A 52 7.86 -2.98 5.91
N SER A 53 7.51 -4.26 5.85
CA SER A 53 6.58 -4.76 4.83
C SER A 53 5.18 -4.19 5.08
N GLY A 54 4.60 -3.49 4.10
CA GLY A 54 3.31 -2.81 4.31
C GLY A 54 2.33 -2.90 3.15
N SER A 55 1.15 -3.45 3.45
CA SER A 55 -0.05 -3.37 2.62
C SER A 55 -1.22 -3.01 3.52
N TYR A 56 -1.96 -1.95 3.21
CA TYR A 56 -3.01 -1.43 4.09
C TYR A 56 -4.31 -1.18 3.33
N LEU A 57 -5.43 -1.35 4.03
CA LEU A 57 -6.75 -0.94 3.56
C LEU A 57 -7.32 0.12 4.49
N ASN A 58 -7.80 1.24 3.92
CA ASN A 58 -8.34 2.34 4.72
C ASN A 58 -9.51 1.87 5.58
N ALA A 59 -9.48 2.23 6.86
CA ALA A 59 -10.42 1.86 7.91
C ALA A 59 -10.57 0.34 8.17
N PHE A 60 -9.61 -0.48 7.73
CA PHE A 60 -9.49 -1.87 8.15
C PHE A 60 -8.51 -1.97 9.33
N TYR A 61 -9.05 -2.17 10.52
CA TYR A 61 -8.30 -2.08 11.78
C TYR A 61 -8.64 -3.22 12.74
N GLU A 62 -7.79 -3.40 13.74
CA GLU A 62 -8.02 -4.26 14.90
C GLU A 62 -8.18 -3.40 16.16
N ALA A 63 -9.11 -3.79 17.04
CA ALA A 63 -9.25 -3.17 18.34
C ALA A 63 -8.18 -3.74 19.29
N VAL A 64 -7.49 -2.85 19.99
CA VAL A 64 -6.36 -3.20 20.87
C VAL A 64 -6.60 -2.68 22.28
N PRO A 65 -6.12 -3.40 23.32
CA PRO A 65 -6.21 -2.90 24.69
C PRO A 65 -5.37 -1.62 24.85
N LEU A 66 -5.86 -0.69 25.68
CA LEU A 66 -5.08 0.49 26.06
C LEU A 66 -4.28 0.20 27.34
N PRO A 67 -3.04 0.72 27.46
CA PRO A 67 -2.14 0.41 28.56
C PRO A 67 -2.44 1.26 29.80
N TYR A 68 -3.68 1.27 30.26
CA TYR A 68 -4.03 1.96 31.51
C TYR A 68 -3.61 1.12 32.72
N ALA A 69 -2.89 1.73 33.66
CA ALA A 69 -2.63 1.12 34.96
C ALA A 69 -3.89 1.08 35.84
N GLU A 70 -4.73 2.12 35.73
CA GLU A 70 -6.01 2.26 36.41
C GLU A 70 -7.03 2.86 35.43
N THR A 71 -8.29 2.41 35.51
CA THR A 71 -9.38 2.96 34.69
C THR A 71 -10.01 4.16 35.38
N ALA A 72 -10.41 5.16 34.60
CA ALA A 72 -11.15 6.33 35.08
C ALA A 72 -12.35 6.60 34.16
N TYR A 73 -13.39 7.23 34.70
CA TYR A 73 -14.56 7.61 33.92
C TYR A 73 -14.16 8.59 32.79
N GLY A 74 -14.69 8.37 31.58
CA GLY A 74 -14.38 9.17 30.40
C GLY A 74 -13.07 8.78 29.68
N TYR A 75 -12.33 7.78 30.17
CA TYR A 75 -11.21 7.21 29.41
C TYR A 75 -11.71 6.31 28.29
N SER A 76 -10.94 6.26 27.21
CA SER A 76 -11.21 5.43 26.04
C SER A 76 -11.24 3.95 26.43
N GLU A 77 -12.20 3.19 25.93
CA GLU A 77 -12.32 1.77 26.31
C GLU A 77 -11.30 0.88 25.57
N ALA A 78 -10.97 1.22 24.33
CA ALA A 78 -10.04 0.48 23.50
C ALA A 78 -9.29 1.41 22.53
N GLY A 79 -8.10 0.98 22.14
CA GLY A 79 -7.36 1.55 21.03
C GLY A 79 -7.79 0.90 19.72
N GLN A 80 -7.34 1.48 18.62
CA GLN A 80 -7.50 0.92 17.28
C GLN A 80 -6.11 0.90 16.65
N SER A 81 -5.79 -0.11 15.85
CA SER A 81 -4.56 -0.09 15.04
C SER A 81 -4.82 -0.65 13.65
N ILE A 82 -4.32 0.05 12.63
CA ILE A 82 -4.43 -0.38 11.25
C ILE A 82 -3.74 -1.74 11.07
N VAL A 83 -4.39 -2.63 10.32
CA VAL A 83 -3.85 -3.97 10.08
C VAL A 83 -3.00 -3.96 8.82
N ASN A 84 -1.79 -4.53 8.91
CA ASN A 84 -1.03 -4.94 7.72
C ASN A 84 -1.78 -6.12 7.06
N VAL A 85 -2.49 -5.84 5.98
CA VAL A 85 -3.34 -6.81 5.29
C VAL A 85 -2.53 -7.74 4.39
N THR A 86 -3.19 -8.74 3.80
CA THR A 86 -2.58 -9.64 2.82
C THR A 86 -1.78 -8.88 1.77
N ASN A 87 -0.48 -9.13 1.70
CA ASN A 87 0.44 -8.51 0.77
C ASN A 87 0.35 -9.17 -0.60
N GLY A 88 -0.06 -8.39 -1.59
CA GLY A 88 -0.16 -8.81 -2.98
C GLY A 88 0.97 -8.31 -3.86
N LYS A 89 2.00 -7.67 -3.29
CA LYS A 89 3.11 -7.10 -4.07
C LYS A 89 4.15 -8.13 -4.49
N ILE A 90 4.28 -9.21 -3.71
CA ILE A 90 5.44 -10.10 -3.76
C ILE A 90 5.53 -10.87 -5.09
N ILE A 91 6.69 -10.79 -5.72
CA ILE A 91 7.16 -11.54 -6.89
C ILE A 91 8.62 -11.95 -6.63
N ARG A 92 8.83 -13.19 -6.21
CA ARG A 92 10.17 -13.76 -6.00
C ARG A 92 10.71 -14.33 -7.29
N LEU A 93 12.02 -14.24 -7.47
CA LEU A 93 12.72 -14.71 -8.66
C LEU A 93 13.89 -15.60 -8.24
N LEU A 94 14.02 -16.76 -8.89
CA LEU A 94 15.22 -17.58 -8.87
C LEU A 94 15.82 -17.63 -10.28
N VAL A 95 17.14 -17.57 -10.35
CA VAL A 95 17.94 -17.59 -11.58
C VAL A 95 18.98 -18.70 -11.46
N ASP A 96 18.84 -19.78 -12.25
CA ASP A 96 19.71 -20.96 -12.16
C ASP A 96 19.87 -21.45 -10.70
N ASP A 97 18.73 -21.57 -9.98
CA ASP A 97 18.60 -21.91 -8.54
C ASP A 97 19.05 -20.84 -7.52
N GLU A 98 19.60 -19.71 -7.96
CA GLU A 98 20.02 -18.61 -7.07
C GLU A 98 18.87 -17.61 -6.83
N PRO A 99 18.53 -17.27 -5.57
CA PRO A 99 17.50 -16.27 -5.28
C PRO A 99 17.96 -14.87 -5.69
N PHE A 100 17.12 -14.16 -6.44
CA PHE A 100 17.27 -12.73 -6.71
C PHE A 100 17.05 -11.95 -5.41
N ASP A 101 18.15 -11.57 -4.77
CA ASP A 101 18.18 -10.83 -3.52
C ASP A 101 19.28 -9.76 -3.59
N MET A 102 18.93 -8.54 -3.17
CA MET A 102 19.84 -7.38 -3.22
C MET A 102 20.99 -7.46 -2.21
N ARG A 103 21.01 -8.46 -1.31
CA ARG A 103 22.07 -8.69 -0.31
C ARG A 103 23.14 -9.68 -0.74
N TYR A 104 22.79 -10.68 -1.54
CA TYR A 104 23.65 -11.85 -1.80
C TYR A 104 24.23 -11.91 -3.22
N GLY A 105 23.61 -11.27 -4.20
CA GLY A 105 24.18 -11.10 -5.55
C GLY A 105 24.83 -9.73 -5.76
N LYS A 106 25.38 -9.51 -6.96
CA LYS A 106 26.01 -8.23 -7.32
C LYS A 106 25.03 -7.36 -8.10
N VAL A 107 24.60 -6.25 -7.51
CA VAL A 107 23.81 -5.23 -8.19
C VAL A 107 24.75 -4.41 -9.09
N LEU A 108 24.65 -4.60 -10.41
CA LEU A 108 25.46 -3.89 -11.41
C LEU A 108 24.91 -2.50 -11.69
N SER A 109 23.58 -2.35 -11.69
CA SER A 109 22.88 -1.06 -11.75
C SER A 109 21.49 -1.21 -11.15
N HIS A 110 20.98 -0.16 -10.51
CA HIS A 110 19.63 -0.12 -9.96
C HIS A 110 19.06 1.28 -10.08
N GLU A 111 17.90 1.42 -10.71
CA GLU A 111 17.18 2.68 -10.85
C GLU A 111 15.74 2.49 -10.39
N ARG A 112 15.18 3.48 -9.70
CA ARG A 112 13.77 3.51 -9.32
C ARG A 112 13.19 4.91 -9.49
N VAL A 113 12.08 5.01 -10.22
CA VAL A 113 11.46 6.28 -10.61
C VAL A 113 9.97 6.24 -10.27
N LEU A 114 9.51 7.20 -9.46
CA LEU A 114 8.08 7.50 -9.31
C LEU A 114 7.76 8.71 -10.19
N ASP A 115 7.00 8.49 -11.26
CA ASP A 115 6.51 9.59 -12.10
C ASP A 115 5.19 10.13 -11.55
N LEU A 116 5.20 11.39 -11.11
CA LEU A 116 4.07 12.05 -10.47
C LEU A 116 2.95 12.37 -11.48
N ARG A 117 3.23 12.38 -12.79
CA ARG A 117 2.23 12.60 -13.85
C ARG A 117 1.44 11.34 -14.18
N THR A 118 2.04 10.17 -13.98
CA THR A 118 1.43 8.87 -14.32
C THR A 118 1.06 8.06 -13.08
N GLY A 119 1.63 8.39 -11.92
CA GLY A 119 1.44 7.66 -10.66
C GLY A 119 1.98 6.23 -10.74
N VAL A 120 2.93 5.99 -11.64
CA VAL A 120 3.57 4.69 -11.83
C VAL A 120 4.94 4.72 -11.17
N LEU A 121 5.22 3.68 -10.40
CA LEU A 121 6.55 3.41 -9.86
C LEU A 121 7.24 2.39 -10.76
N GLU A 122 8.37 2.78 -11.33
CA GLU A 122 9.19 1.96 -12.21
C GLU A 122 10.51 1.62 -11.51
N ARG A 123 11.02 0.42 -11.74
CA ARG A 123 12.32 -0.03 -11.26
C ARG A 123 13.02 -0.84 -12.34
N THR A 124 14.29 -0.56 -12.56
CA THR A 124 15.16 -1.36 -13.44
C THR A 124 16.38 -1.80 -12.66
N VAL A 125 16.67 -3.10 -12.69
CA VAL A 125 17.83 -3.68 -12.03
C VAL A 125 18.60 -4.55 -13.01
N LEU A 126 19.92 -4.39 -13.02
CA LEU A 126 20.85 -5.34 -13.61
C LEU A 126 21.56 -6.04 -12.46
N TRP A 127 21.34 -7.35 -12.33
CA TRP A 127 21.83 -8.14 -11.20
C TRP A 127 22.55 -9.37 -11.71
N GLU A 128 23.73 -9.62 -11.16
CA GLU A 128 24.52 -10.82 -11.39
C GLU A 128 24.37 -11.76 -10.17
N SER A 129 23.93 -12.99 -10.42
CA SER A 129 23.79 -14.01 -9.38
C SER A 129 25.15 -14.44 -8.81
N PRO A 130 25.19 -15.07 -7.63
CA PRO A 130 26.41 -15.69 -7.10
C PRO A 130 27.07 -16.69 -8.06
N ALA A 131 26.26 -17.33 -8.92
CA ALA A 131 26.71 -18.24 -9.98
C ALA A 131 27.11 -17.51 -11.29
N HIS A 132 27.30 -16.19 -11.25
CA HIS A 132 27.70 -15.34 -12.38
C HIS A 132 26.70 -15.33 -13.55
N ARG A 133 25.40 -15.47 -13.27
CA ARG A 133 24.35 -15.26 -14.26
C ARG A 133 23.77 -13.86 -14.13
N THR A 134 23.93 -13.04 -15.17
CA THR A 134 23.32 -11.71 -15.21
C THR A 134 21.90 -11.77 -15.76
N VAL A 135 20.97 -11.15 -15.02
CA VAL A 135 19.60 -10.87 -15.47
C VAL A 135 19.30 -9.38 -15.36
N ARG A 136 18.45 -8.91 -16.27
CA ARG A 136 17.78 -7.62 -16.18
C ARG A 136 16.36 -7.84 -15.70
N VAL A 137 15.99 -7.14 -14.64
CA VAL A 137 14.62 -7.09 -14.12
C VAL A 137 14.08 -5.68 -14.34
N ARG A 138 12.88 -5.59 -14.90
CA ARG A 138 12.11 -4.34 -14.97
C ARG A 138 10.76 -4.57 -14.32
N SER A 139 10.39 -3.72 -13.37
CA SER A 139 9.07 -3.73 -12.77
C SER A 139 8.42 -2.35 -12.89
N ARG A 140 7.13 -2.34 -13.14
CA ARG A 140 6.28 -1.15 -13.10
C ARG A 140 5.05 -1.47 -12.28
N ARG A 141 4.65 -0.59 -11.39
CA ARG A 141 3.46 -0.83 -10.55
C ARG A 141 2.63 0.42 -10.33
N LEU A 142 1.34 0.20 -10.12
CA LEU A 142 0.35 1.23 -9.81
C LEU A 142 -0.68 0.73 -8.80
N VAL A 143 -1.21 1.65 -8.01
CA VAL A 143 -2.45 1.49 -7.24
C VAL A 143 -3.49 2.40 -7.89
N SER A 144 -4.54 1.84 -8.47
CA SER A 144 -5.36 2.55 -9.45
C SER A 144 -6.16 3.70 -8.83
N LEU A 145 -5.93 4.92 -9.32
CA LEU A 145 -6.78 6.08 -9.01
C LEU A 145 -8.15 6.01 -9.71
N VAL A 146 -8.30 5.17 -10.75
CA VAL A 146 -9.58 4.99 -11.46
C VAL A 146 -10.42 3.87 -10.84
N HIS A 147 -9.81 2.73 -10.55
CA HIS A 147 -10.48 1.57 -9.99
C HIS A 147 -10.10 1.38 -8.53
N ARG A 148 -10.98 1.83 -7.64
CA ARG A 148 -10.84 1.78 -6.17
C ARG A 148 -10.17 0.52 -5.62
N ALA A 149 -10.59 -0.66 -6.10
CA ALA A 149 -10.19 -1.96 -5.56
C ALA A 149 -8.94 -2.55 -6.21
N LEU A 150 -8.31 -1.90 -7.19
CA LEU A 150 -7.29 -2.51 -8.04
C LEU A 150 -5.89 -1.92 -7.86
N ALA A 151 -4.91 -2.81 -7.90
CA ALA A 151 -3.51 -2.50 -8.10
C ALA A 151 -2.92 -3.49 -9.13
N ALA A 152 -1.83 -3.12 -9.78
CA ALA A 152 -1.20 -3.95 -10.80
C ALA A 152 0.33 -3.81 -10.79
N ILE A 153 1.01 -4.89 -11.18
CA ILE A 153 2.45 -4.97 -11.34
C ILE A 153 2.74 -5.59 -12.71
N ASP A 154 3.46 -4.89 -13.57
CA ASP A 154 4.04 -5.41 -14.80
C ASP A 154 5.52 -5.73 -14.55
N TYR A 155 5.88 -7.00 -14.60
CA TYR A 155 7.19 -7.51 -14.24
C TYR A 155 7.82 -8.24 -15.42
N GLU A 156 9.02 -7.84 -15.79
CA GLU A 156 9.80 -8.43 -16.89
C GLU A 156 11.16 -8.88 -16.38
N VAL A 157 11.56 -10.10 -16.76
CA VAL A 157 12.90 -10.64 -16.49
C VAL A 157 13.52 -11.20 -17.77
N GLU A 158 14.79 -10.87 -17.99
CA GLU A 158 15.56 -11.26 -19.16
C GLU A 158 16.99 -11.63 -18.75
N PRO A 159 17.52 -12.80 -19.11
CA PRO A 159 18.93 -13.07 -18.94
C PRO A 159 19.76 -12.33 -20.00
N VAL A 160 20.92 -11.81 -19.61
CA VAL A 160 21.74 -10.93 -20.47
C VAL A 160 22.90 -11.68 -21.12
N ASP A 161 23.63 -12.49 -20.35
CA ASP A 161 24.89 -13.08 -20.80
C ASP A 161 24.75 -14.50 -21.39
N GLY A 162 23.60 -15.13 -21.24
CA GLY A 162 23.36 -16.50 -21.71
C GLY A 162 21.98 -17.02 -21.33
N PRO A 163 21.63 -18.26 -21.71
CA PRO A 163 20.38 -18.87 -21.26
C PRO A 163 20.38 -19.05 -19.73
N ALA A 164 19.20 -18.98 -19.13
CA ALA A 164 19.00 -19.22 -17.70
C ALA A 164 17.65 -19.91 -17.47
N ASP A 165 17.61 -20.80 -16.49
CA ASP A 165 16.37 -21.36 -15.97
C ASP A 165 15.80 -20.41 -14.92
N ILE A 166 14.58 -19.93 -15.17
CA ILE A 166 13.90 -18.93 -14.35
C ILE A 166 12.72 -19.57 -13.63
N VAL A 167 12.64 -19.32 -12.33
CA VAL A 167 11.45 -19.60 -11.51
C VAL A 167 10.96 -18.28 -10.93
N LEU A 168 9.76 -17.85 -11.32
CA LEU A 168 9.10 -16.67 -10.81
C LEU A 168 7.91 -17.09 -9.94
N GLN A 169 7.87 -16.62 -8.70
CA GLN A 169 6.80 -16.92 -7.74
C GLN A 169 6.06 -15.65 -7.37
N SER A 170 4.82 -15.50 -7.84
CA SER A 170 3.95 -14.40 -7.46
C SER A 170 3.04 -14.81 -6.31
N GLU A 171 3.03 -14.03 -5.22
CA GLU A 171 2.38 -14.45 -3.98
C GLU A 171 1.28 -13.49 -3.48
N LEU A 172 0.29 -14.04 -2.78
CA LEU A 172 -0.47 -13.36 -1.73
C LEU A 172 0.03 -13.92 -0.40
N ILE A 173 0.44 -13.07 0.54
CA ILE A 173 0.87 -13.52 1.88
C ILE A 173 0.13 -12.72 2.95
N ALA A 174 -0.58 -13.41 3.84
CA ALA A 174 -1.20 -12.85 5.03
C ALA A 174 -0.35 -13.14 6.26
N ASN A 175 -0.53 -12.37 7.34
CA ASN A 175 0.16 -12.57 8.61
C ASN A 175 1.70 -12.69 8.46
N GLU A 176 2.30 -11.86 7.60
CA GLU A 176 3.76 -11.74 7.54
C GLU A 176 4.29 -11.49 8.96
N PRO A 177 5.34 -12.22 9.40
CA PRO A 177 5.90 -12.05 10.73
C PRO A 177 6.25 -10.57 10.97
N PRO A 178 5.92 -10.01 12.15
CA PRO A 178 6.29 -8.63 12.45
C PRO A 178 7.81 -8.49 12.47
N ASP A 179 8.32 -7.43 11.83
CA ASP A 179 9.75 -7.16 11.72
C ASP A 179 10.42 -7.01 13.08
N THR A 180 11.34 -7.93 13.41
CA THR A 180 12.10 -7.95 14.66
C THR A 180 13.16 -6.85 14.77
N ALA A 181 13.44 -6.15 13.66
CA ALA A 181 14.48 -5.13 13.56
C ALA A 181 14.05 -3.72 14.01
N VAL A 182 12.75 -3.45 14.16
CA VAL A 182 12.27 -2.12 14.61
C VAL A 182 12.38 -2.02 16.13
N LYS A 183 13.49 -1.45 16.63
CA LYS A 183 13.62 -1.05 18.04
C LYS A 183 12.51 -0.06 18.40
N ARG A 184 11.61 -0.47 19.29
CA ARG A 184 10.44 0.31 19.76
C ARG A 184 10.83 1.37 20.79
N GLU A 185 11.59 2.37 20.39
CA GLU A 185 11.85 3.56 21.22
C GLU A 185 10.94 4.75 20.85
N ASP A 186 10.30 4.74 19.66
CA ASP A 186 9.41 5.83 19.20
C ASP A 186 7.96 5.64 19.69
N PRO A 187 7.39 6.57 20.49
CA PRO A 187 6.00 6.49 20.96
C PRO A 187 4.95 6.68 19.84
N ARG A 188 5.36 7.02 18.62
CA ARG A 188 4.49 7.15 17.43
C ARG A 188 4.44 5.89 16.58
N ALA A 189 5.27 4.88 16.89
CA ALA A 189 5.23 3.59 16.23
C ALA A 189 3.89 2.88 16.52
N ALA A 190 3.36 2.16 15.54
CA ALA A 190 2.15 1.37 15.75
C ALA A 190 2.33 0.28 16.81
N GLN A 191 1.20 -0.12 17.37
CA GLN A 191 1.14 -1.40 18.09
C GLN A 191 1.38 -2.56 17.11
N SER A 192 2.30 -3.47 17.45
CA SER A 192 2.43 -4.73 16.68
C SER A 192 1.23 -5.60 16.99
N LEU A 193 0.60 -6.07 15.93
CA LEU A 193 -0.45 -7.07 15.97
C LEU A 193 0.18 -8.40 15.59
N GLU A 194 0.19 -9.37 16.49
CA GLU A 194 0.63 -10.72 16.17
C GLU A 194 -0.49 -11.46 15.40
N SER A 195 -0.24 -11.74 14.12
CA SER A 195 -1.15 -12.45 13.21
C SER A 195 -2.63 -12.02 13.34
N PRO A 196 -2.96 -10.76 13.02
CA PRO A 196 -4.29 -10.18 13.23
C PRO A 196 -5.37 -10.79 12.32
N LEU A 197 -4.97 -11.46 11.24
CA LEU A 197 -5.89 -12.02 10.26
C LEU A 197 -6.23 -13.47 10.61
N VAL A 198 -7.50 -13.74 10.86
CA VAL A 198 -8.05 -15.09 11.01
C VAL A 198 -8.48 -15.63 9.65
N PRO A 199 -7.98 -16.79 9.21
CA PRO A 199 -8.38 -17.41 7.95
C PRO A 199 -9.88 -17.70 7.91
N GLY A 200 -10.52 -17.44 6.77
CA GLY A 200 -11.94 -17.74 6.56
C GLY A 200 -12.22 -18.51 5.27
N TYR A 201 -11.54 -18.17 4.17
CA TYR A 201 -11.63 -18.91 2.91
C TYR A 201 -10.36 -18.72 2.11
N HIS A 202 -9.92 -19.78 1.43
CA HIS A 202 -8.96 -19.68 0.33
C HIS A 202 -9.47 -20.50 -0.86
N GLY A 203 -9.05 -20.12 -2.06
CA GLY A 203 -9.36 -20.90 -3.24
C GLY A 203 -8.66 -20.39 -4.48
N GLN A 204 -8.60 -21.25 -5.49
CA GLN A 204 -7.97 -20.97 -6.77
C GLN A 204 -8.83 -21.40 -7.95
N GLU A 205 -8.62 -20.73 -9.08
CA GLU A 205 -9.17 -21.11 -10.38
C GLU A 205 -8.18 -20.69 -11.47
N LYS A 206 -7.54 -21.64 -12.15
CA LYS A 206 -6.46 -21.37 -13.13
C LYS A 206 -5.34 -20.54 -12.49
N LEU A 207 -5.13 -19.30 -12.97
CA LEU A 207 -4.13 -18.35 -12.46
C LEU A 207 -4.69 -17.42 -11.38
N ARG A 208 -5.98 -17.55 -11.05
CA ARG A 208 -6.60 -16.76 -10.00
C ARG A 208 -6.44 -17.43 -8.65
N ALA A 209 -6.13 -16.63 -7.64
CA ALA A 209 -6.23 -17.03 -6.24
C ALA A 209 -6.98 -15.97 -5.43
N VAL A 210 -7.68 -16.41 -4.38
CA VAL A 210 -8.42 -15.55 -3.45
C VAL A 210 -8.17 -16.02 -2.02
N LEU A 211 -7.82 -15.09 -1.15
CA LEU A 211 -7.76 -15.26 0.30
C LEU A 211 -8.81 -14.36 0.97
N VAL A 212 -9.51 -14.88 1.97
CA VAL A 212 -10.49 -14.15 2.78
C VAL A 212 -10.14 -14.34 4.24
N HIS A 213 -9.97 -13.21 4.93
CA HIS A 213 -9.61 -13.16 6.34
C HIS A 213 -10.56 -12.26 7.12
N SER A 214 -10.58 -12.41 8.43
CA SER A 214 -11.27 -11.48 9.34
C SER A 214 -10.38 -11.06 10.50
N THR A 215 -10.56 -9.85 11.02
CA THR A 215 -9.91 -9.44 12.27
C THR A 215 -10.53 -10.18 13.46
N ARG A 216 -9.74 -10.39 14.52
CA ARG A 216 -10.11 -11.17 15.70
C ARG A 216 -11.13 -10.43 16.56
N VAL A 217 -10.90 -9.14 16.84
CA VAL A 217 -11.72 -8.36 17.79
C VAL A 217 -12.71 -7.47 17.05
N SER A 218 -12.25 -6.68 16.08
CA SER A 218 -13.10 -5.77 15.29
C SER A 218 -14.06 -6.50 14.34
N LYS A 219 -13.85 -7.81 14.10
CA LYS A 219 -14.67 -8.67 13.23
C LYS A 219 -14.86 -8.14 11.80
N LEU A 220 -13.92 -7.31 11.32
CA LEU A 220 -13.92 -6.82 9.95
C LEU A 220 -13.47 -7.93 9.03
N ARG A 221 -14.11 -8.08 7.87
CA ARG A 221 -13.74 -9.09 6.88
C ARG A 221 -13.10 -8.45 5.67
N MET A 222 -12.03 -9.04 5.16
CA MET A 222 -11.38 -8.66 3.92
C MET A 222 -11.28 -9.83 2.94
N ALA A 223 -11.18 -9.50 1.65
CA ALA A 223 -10.77 -10.41 0.60
C ALA A 223 -9.61 -9.76 -0.18
N ALA A 224 -8.56 -10.54 -0.43
CA ALA A 224 -7.48 -10.23 -1.34
C ALA A 224 -7.48 -11.28 -2.45
N ALA A 225 -7.36 -10.84 -3.69
CA ALA A 225 -7.31 -11.75 -4.84
C ALA A 225 -6.23 -11.31 -5.82
N MET A 226 -5.63 -12.27 -6.51
CA MET A 226 -4.71 -12.01 -7.62
C MET A 226 -5.09 -12.80 -8.86
N ASP A 227 -4.72 -12.27 -10.03
CA ASP A 227 -4.83 -12.92 -11.33
C ASP A 227 -3.70 -12.41 -12.24
N HIS A 228 -3.42 -13.13 -13.33
CA HIS A 228 -2.20 -12.89 -14.11
C HIS A 228 -2.41 -12.94 -15.61
N GLN A 229 -1.58 -12.17 -16.33
CA GLN A 229 -1.30 -12.37 -17.75
C GLN A 229 0.18 -12.72 -17.91
N VAL A 230 0.46 -13.94 -18.34
CA VAL A 230 1.83 -14.46 -18.53
C VAL A 230 2.16 -14.49 -20.02
N ARG A 231 3.33 -13.94 -20.38
CA ARG A 231 3.88 -13.98 -21.73
C ARG A 231 5.33 -14.44 -21.64
N GLY A 232 5.57 -15.69 -21.99
CA GLY A 232 6.89 -16.31 -22.02
C GLY A 232 7.12 -17.14 -23.29
N PRO A 233 8.34 -17.69 -23.47
CA PRO A 233 8.64 -18.60 -24.57
C PRO A 233 7.81 -19.90 -24.50
N ARG A 234 7.85 -20.69 -25.58
CA ARG A 234 7.26 -22.04 -25.55
C ARG A 234 7.94 -22.88 -24.46
N GLY A 235 7.14 -23.58 -23.67
CA GLY A 235 7.62 -24.36 -22.52
C GLY A 235 7.58 -23.60 -21.19
N THR A 236 7.06 -22.37 -21.16
CA THR A 236 6.68 -21.75 -19.90
C THR A 236 5.54 -22.54 -19.25
N HIS A 237 5.71 -22.91 -17.99
CA HIS A 237 4.73 -23.66 -17.20
C HIS A 237 4.25 -22.83 -16.01
N GLU A 238 2.99 -23.02 -15.64
CA GLU A 238 2.30 -22.26 -14.60
C GLU A 238 1.66 -23.24 -13.61
N ALA A 239 1.86 -23.04 -12.31
CA ALA A 239 1.26 -23.84 -11.26
C ALA A 239 0.78 -22.94 -10.12
N MET A 240 -0.51 -23.03 -9.79
CA MET A 240 -1.13 -22.29 -8.68
C MET A 240 -1.34 -23.20 -7.48
N GLU A 241 -0.95 -22.70 -6.31
CA GLU A 241 -1.27 -23.28 -5.00
C GLU A 241 -1.88 -22.25 -4.06
N THR A 242 -2.74 -22.70 -3.15
CA THR A 242 -3.34 -21.85 -2.11
C THR A 242 -3.42 -22.60 -0.79
N GLY A 243 -3.23 -21.86 0.29
CA GLY A 243 -3.48 -22.25 1.67
C GLY A 243 -4.17 -21.13 2.43
N GLU A 244 -4.26 -21.27 3.75
CA GLU A 244 -4.99 -20.33 4.61
C GLU A 244 -4.44 -18.90 4.57
N ASP A 245 -3.11 -18.77 4.69
CA ASP A 245 -2.40 -17.48 4.77
C ASP A 245 -1.49 -17.21 3.58
N HIS A 246 -1.50 -18.07 2.56
CA HIS A 246 -0.67 -17.87 1.38
C HIS A 246 -1.36 -18.36 0.10
N ALA A 247 -1.04 -17.72 -1.02
CA ALA A 247 -1.32 -18.22 -2.35
C ALA A 247 -0.12 -17.93 -3.24
N ARG A 248 0.24 -18.85 -4.12
CA ARG A 248 1.42 -18.72 -4.97
C ARG A 248 1.15 -19.23 -6.38
N LEU A 249 1.41 -18.37 -7.35
CA LEU A 249 1.59 -18.77 -8.74
C LEU A 249 3.10 -18.96 -9.00
N THR A 250 3.50 -20.17 -9.32
CA THR A 250 4.87 -20.48 -9.77
C THR A 250 4.90 -20.56 -11.29
N ILE A 251 5.80 -19.80 -11.91
CA ILE A 251 6.04 -19.77 -13.35
C ILE A 251 7.46 -20.25 -13.59
N THR A 252 7.63 -21.34 -14.32
CA THR A 252 8.95 -21.87 -14.70
C THR A 252 9.18 -21.68 -16.18
N SER A 253 10.36 -21.19 -16.56
CA SER A 253 10.68 -20.94 -17.95
C SER A 253 12.19 -20.92 -18.20
N GLN A 254 12.64 -21.57 -19.26
CA GLN A 254 13.99 -21.39 -19.76
C GLN A 254 14.04 -20.17 -20.68
N LEU A 255 14.81 -19.16 -20.30
CA LEU A 255 14.94 -17.92 -21.05
C LEU A 255 16.25 -17.85 -21.82
N ARG A 256 16.27 -17.01 -22.85
CA ARG A 256 17.46 -16.69 -23.65
C ARG A 256 17.53 -15.17 -23.82
N PRO A 257 18.73 -14.60 -24.03
CA PRO A 257 18.87 -13.18 -24.34
C PRO A 257 17.97 -12.76 -25.50
N GLY A 258 17.30 -11.61 -25.36
CA GLY A 258 16.32 -11.08 -26.31
C GLY A 258 14.93 -11.72 -26.26
N ARG A 259 14.67 -12.65 -25.33
CA ARG A 259 13.36 -13.31 -25.15
C ARG A 259 12.94 -13.28 -23.67
N PRO A 260 12.43 -12.15 -23.18
CA PRO A 260 12.06 -12.00 -21.78
C PRO A 260 10.82 -12.82 -21.41
N LEU A 261 10.68 -13.09 -20.12
CA LEU A 261 9.40 -13.46 -19.49
C LEU A 261 8.76 -12.18 -18.97
N ARG A 262 7.52 -11.90 -19.41
CA ARG A 262 6.71 -10.79 -18.92
C ARG A 262 5.47 -11.31 -18.21
N VAL A 263 5.23 -10.83 -16.99
CA VAL A 263 4.11 -11.21 -16.14
C VAL A 263 3.41 -9.94 -15.67
N VAL A 264 2.14 -9.77 -16.02
CA VAL A 264 1.30 -8.75 -15.41
C VAL A 264 0.48 -9.40 -14.31
N LYS A 265 0.71 -8.98 -13.06
CA LYS A 265 -0.06 -9.36 -11.88
C LYS A 265 -1.10 -8.29 -11.60
N PHE A 266 -2.36 -8.68 -11.49
CA PHE A 266 -3.45 -7.84 -11.00
C PHE A 266 -3.80 -8.27 -9.59
N VAL A 267 -4.04 -7.29 -8.71
CA VAL A 267 -4.44 -7.53 -7.33
C VAL A 267 -5.70 -6.74 -7.03
N ALA A 268 -6.68 -7.40 -6.42
CA ALA A 268 -7.93 -6.80 -6.01
C ALA A 268 -8.14 -6.94 -4.51
N TYR A 269 -8.58 -5.86 -3.86
CA TYR A 269 -8.91 -5.84 -2.43
C TYR A 269 -10.34 -5.37 -2.19
N ALA A 270 -10.98 -5.96 -1.18
CA ALA A 270 -12.23 -5.48 -0.63
C ALA A 270 -12.30 -5.78 0.86
N TRP A 271 -12.98 -4.94 1.63
CA TRP A 271 -13.31 -5.24 3.02
C TRP A 271 -14.67 -4.70 3.41
N SER A 272 -15.28 -5.29 4.45
CA SER A 272 -16.55 -4.85 5.01
C SER A 272 -16.75 -5.36 6.44
N SER A 273 -17.46 -4.58 7.25
CA SER A 273 -18.03 -5.02 8.54
C SER A 273 -19.37 -5.75 8.40
N LEU A 274 -20.02 -5.68 7.22
CA LEU A 274 -21.38 -6.18 7.01
C LEU A 274 -21.46 -7.32 5.98
N ARG A 275 -20.64 -7.27 4.93
CA ARG A 275 -20.75 -8.22 3.81
C ARG A 275 -20.19 -9.58 4.17
N SER A 276 -20.86 -10.62 3.68
CA SER A 276 -20.43 -12.02 3.81
C SER A 276 -19.17 -12.32 2.99
N ALA A 277 -18.47 -13.41 3.33
CA ALA A 277 -17.30 -13.86 2.57
C ALA A 277 -17.60 -14.09 1.07
N PRO A 278 -18.70 -14.77 0.66
CA PRO A 278 -19.05 -14.90 -0.76
C PRO A 278 -19.25 -13.57 -1.47
N ALA A 279 -19.85 -12.57 -0.79
CA ALA A 279 -20.09 -11.26 -1.38
C ALA A 279 -18.78 -10.47 -1.61
N LEU A 280 -17.82 -10.55 -0.68
CA LEU A 280 -16.50 -9.95 -0.85
C LEU A 280 -15.69 -10.66 -1.94
N ARG A 281 -15.76 -12.00 -2.01
CA ARG A 281 -15.15 -12.78 -3.10
C ARG A 281 -15.68 -12.37 -4.47
N ALA A 282 -17.00 -12.21 -4.60
CA ALA A 282 -17.61 -11.75 -5.83
C ALA A 282 -17.13 -10.34 -6.21
N GLN A 283 -16.96 -9.44 -5.23
CA GLN A 283 -16.46 -8.09 -5.47
C GLN A 283 -15.02 -8.09 -6.00
N VAL A 284 -14.10 -8.81 -5.36
CA VAL A 284 -12.70 -8.88 -5.84
C VAL A 284 -12.60 -9.63 -7.17
N GLY A 285 -13.43 -10.66 -7.38
CA GLY A 285 -13.52 -11.37 -8.65
C GLY A 285 -13.99 -10.49 -9.81
N GLY A 286 -14.99 -9.63 -9.58
CA GLY A 286 -15.44 -8.63 -10.57
C GLY A 286 -14.38 -7.56 -10.84
N GLY A 287 -13.65 -7.15 -9.81
CA GLY A 287 -12.48 -6.28 -9.96
C GLY A 287 -11.41 -6.89 -10.87
N LEU A 288 -11.01 -8.14 -10.61
CA LEU A 288 -10.02 -8.84 -11.43
C LEU A 288 -10.50 -9.06 -12.88
N ALA A 289 -11.78 -9.35 -13.09
CA ALA A 289 -12.34 -9.45 -14.44
C ALA A 289 -12.21 -8.12 -15.21
N THR A 290 -12.45 -6.99 -14.54
CA THR A 290 -12.23 -5.65 -15.10
C THR A 290 -10.74 -5.42 -15.41
N ALA A 291 -9.86 -5.76 -14.46
CA ALA A 291 -8.42 -5.60 -14.61
C ALA A 291 -7.87 -6.39 -15.82
N LEU A 292 -8.30 -7.65 -15.98
CA LEU A 292 -7.91 -8.49 -17.11
C LEU A 292 -8.41 -7.97 -18.45
N ALA A 293 -9.62 -7.40 -18.49
CA ALA A 293 -10.17 -6.81 -19.71
C ALA A 293 -9.40 -5.56 -20.17
N HIS A 294 -8.94 -4.73 -19.23
CA HIS A 294 -8.13 -3.55 -19.54
C HIS A 294 -6.65 -3.88 -19.79
N GLY A 295 -6.11 -4.90 -19.12
CA GLY A 295 -4.69 -5.18 -19.10
C GLY A 295 -3.87 -4.07 -18.40
N TRP A 296 -2.55 -4.21 -18.39
CA TRP A 296 -1.65 -3.18 -17.85
C TRP A 296 -1.84 -1.84 -18.58
N ASP A 297 -1.80 -1.85 -19.91
CA ASP A 297 -1.80 -0.63 -20.72
C ASP A 297 -3.09 0.18 -20.53
N GLY A 298 -4.24 -0.49 -20.42
CA GLY A 298 -5.53 0.16 -20.15
C GLY A 298 -5.58 0.80 -18.76
N LEU A 299 -5.11 0.09 -17.72
CA LEU A 299 -5.06 0.63 -16.35
C LEU A 299 -4.10 1.83 -16.24
N ALA A 300 -2.91 1.71 -16.83
CA ALA A 300 -1.91 2.79 -16.83
C ALA A 300 -2.40 4.02 -17.63
N ALA A 301 -3.05 3.81 -18.78
CA ALA A 301 -3.63 4.90 -19.57
C ALA A 301 -4.77 5.62 -18.82
N GLY A 302 -5.66 4.86 -18.16
CA GLY A 302 -6.72 5.43 -17.34
C GLY A 302 -6.17 6.26 -16.18
N GLN A 303 -5.14 5.78 -15.51
CA GLN A 303 -4.50 6.52 -14.42
C GLN A 303 -3.78 7.79 -14.91
N ARG A 304 -3.09 7.72 -16.05
CA ARG A 304 -2.45 8.90 -16.66
C ARG A 304 -3.49 9.98 -16.98
N GLU A 305 -4.65 9.62 -17.52
CA GLU A 305 -5.69 10.61 -17.80
C GLU A 305 -6.27 11.22 -16.52
N TYR A 306 -6.49 10.41 -15.48
CA TYR A 306 -6.91 10.90 -14.17
C TYR A 306 -5.93 11.93 -13.60
N LEU A 307 -4.63 11.63 -13.63
CA LEU A 307 -3.60 12.54 -13.10
C LEU A 307 -3.39 13.77 -13.99
N LYS A 308 -3.51 13.63 -15.31
CA LYS A 308 -3.50 14.77 -16.23
C LYS A 308 -4.62 15.75 -15.92
N GLU A 309 -5.84 15.27 -15.64
CA GLU A 309 -6.96 16.12 -15.23
C GLU A 309 -6.67 16.80 -13.88
N PHE A 310 -6.17 16.04 -12.89
CA PHE A 310 -5.79 16.59 -11.59
C PHE A 310 -4.72 17.68 -11.70
N TRP A 311 -3.62 17.42 -12.41
CA TRP A 311 -2.54 18.39 -12.56
C TRP A 311 -2.98 19.60 -13.39
N GLY A 312 -3.85 19.41 -14.39
CA GLY A 312 -4.41 20.52 -15.17
C GLY A 312 -5.22 21.54 -14.35
N ARG A 313 -5.69 21.17 -13.15
CA ARG A 313 -6.44 22.06 -12.24
C ARG A 313 -5.69 22.41 -10.95
N ALA A 314 -4.71 21.62 -10.54
CA ALA A 314 -4.10 21.72 -9.22
C ALA A 314 -2.58 21.98 -9.25
N ASP A 315 -1.88 21.87 -10.39
CA ASP A 315 -0.43 22.08 -10.39
C ASP A 315 -0.05 23.49 -9.94
N VAL A 316 1.08 23.57 -9.23
CA VAL A 316 1.67 24.83 -8.77
C VAL A 316 3.04 24.94 -9.42
N GLU A 317 3.14 25.82 -10.41
CA GLU A 317 4.38 26.06 -11.14
C GLU A 317 5.21 27.15 -10.44
N LEU A 318 6.47 26.83 -10.17
CA LEU A 318 7.43 27.70 -9.52
C LEU A 318 8.62 27.95 -10.46
N GLU A 319 9.03 29.21 -10.58
CA GLU A 319 10.21 29.59 -11.34
C GLU A 319 11.45 29.62 -10.44
N GLY A 320 12.58 29.12 -10.95
CA GLY A 320 13.90 29.32 -10.35
C GLY A 320 14.37 28.30 -9.31
N ASP A 321 13.51 27.37 -8.85
CA ASP A 321 13.91 26.32 -7.88
C ASP A 321 13.29 24.93 -8.19
N PRO A 322 14.04 24.04 -8.88
CA PRO A 322 13.58 22.68 -9.18
C PRO A 322 13.32 21.81 -7.94
N GLN A 323 14.03 22.02 -6.82
CA GLN A 323 13.87 21.23 -5.60
C GLN A 323 12.54 21.55 -4.93
N VAL A 324 12.21 22.84 -4.83
CA VAL A 324 10.91 23.27 -4.30
C VAL A 324 9.79 22.83 -5.23
N GLN A 325 9.98 22.91 -6.55
CA GLN A 325 9.01 22.45 -7.54
C GLN A 325 8.72 20.94 -7.43
N GLN A 326 9.76 20.12 -7.29
CA GLN A 326 9.63 18.68 -7.04
C GLN A 326 8.92 18.42 -5.71
N GLY A 327 9.30 19.17 -4.66
CA GLY A 327 8.73 19.05 -3.31
C GLY A 327 7.22 19.33 -3.26
N ILE A 328 6.74 20.41 -3.90
CA ILE A 328 5.31 20.74 -3.90
C ILE A 328 4.49 19.70 -4.67
N ARG A 329 4.96 19.28 -5.86
CA ARG A 329 4.28 18.23 -6.65
C ARG A 329 4.28 16.90 -5.91
N PHE A 330 5.38 16.54 -5.25
CA PHE A 330 5.44 15.35 -4.40
C PHE A 330 4.42 15.40 -3.26
N ALA A 331 4.37 16.52 -2.53
CA ALA A 331 3.42 16.71 -1.43
C ALA A 331 1.97 16.63 -1.92
N MET A 332 1.64 17.32 -3.01
CA MET A 332 0.30 17.30 -3.61
C MET A 332 -0.10 15.92 -4.12
N PHE A 333 0.82 15.19 -4.75
CA PHE A 333 0.62 13.81 -5.16
C PHE A 333 0.30 12.91 -3.95
N HIS A 334 1.05 13.04 -2.85
CA HIS A 334 0.84 12.27 -1.62
C HIS A 334 -0.51 12.57 -0.94
N VAL A 335 -0.96 13.83 -0.97
CA VAL A 335 -2.30 14.21 -0.49
C VAL A 335 -3.40 13.64 -1.38
N LEU A 336 -3.25 13.73 -2.70
CA LEU A 336 -4.20 13.16 -3.66
C LEU A 336 -4.35 11.65 -3.44
N GLN A 337 -3.24 10.91 -3.42
CA GLN A 337 -3.27 9.45 -3.27
C GLN A 337 -3.79 9.00 -1.91
N SER A 338 -3.79 9.86 -0.90
CA SER A 338 -4.37 9.54 0.42
C SER A 338 -5.89 9.74 0.46
N SER A 339 -6.46 10.43 -0.53
CA SER A 339 -7.85 10.92 -0.50
C SER A 339 -8.73 10.46 -1.67
N ALA A 340 -8.16 10.24 -2.86
CA ALA A 340 -8.87 10.06 -4.13
C ALA A 340 -10.00 9.00 -4.11
N ARG A 341 -9.81 7.91 -3.38
CA ARG A 341 -10.74 6.78 -3.20
C ARG A 341 -10.97 6.44 -1.73
N ALA A 342 -10.79 7.42 -0.83
CA ALA A 342 -11.17 7.24 0.57
C ALA A 342 -12.68 6.94 0.69
N GLU A 343 -13.50 7.62 -0.12
CA GLU A 343 -14.94 7.37 -0.28
C GLU A 343 -15.66 7.24 1.06
N GLN A 344 -15.81 8.38 1.74
CA GLN A 344 -16.41 8.48 3.07
C GLN A 344 -15.66 7.70 4.14
N ARG A 345 -14.33 7.71 4.07
CA ARG A 345 -13.43 7.25 5.12
C ARG A 345 -12.47 8.37 5.49
N ALA A 346 -11.94 8.28 6.69
CA ALA A 346 -10.95 9.22 7.18
C ALA A 346 -9.66 9.19 6.34
N ILE A 347 -8.90 10.28 6.40
CA ILE A 347 -7.51 10.31 5.92
C ILE A 347 -6.62 10.07 7.13
N PRO A 348 -5.83 8.99 7.16
CA PRO A 348 -4.87 8.76 8.24
C PRO A 348 -3.72 9.78 8.22
N ALA A 349 -3.15 10.08 9.39
CA ALA A 349 -2.07 11.06 9.54
C ALA A 349 -0.78 10.74 8.74
N LYS A 350 -0.55 9.46 8.40
CA LYS A 350 0.54 9.00 7.53
C LYS A 350 0.03 8.47 6.19
N GLY A 351 -1.20 8.81 5.80
CA GLY A 351 -1.89 8.16 4.70
C GLY A 351 -1.89 6.63 4.89
N LEU A 352 -1.71 5.90 3.80
CA LEU A 352 -1.52 4.43 3.85
C LEU A 352 -0.08 4.03 3.48
N THR A 353 0.90 4.85 3.89
CA THR A 353 2.32 4.64 3.56
C THR A 353 3.09 3.93 4.66
N GLY A 354 2.45 3.54 5.75
CA GLY A 354 3.08 2.86 6.87
C GLY A 354 2.18 2.86 8.11
N PRO A 355 2.62 2.20 9.20
CA PRO A 355 1.77 1.99 10.35
C PRO A 355 1.83 3.16 11.35
N GLY A 356 2.67 4.19 11.13
CA GLY A 356 2.83 5.31 12.07
C GLY A 356 1.50 5.98 12.44
N TYR A 357 1.37 6.38 13.72
CA TYR A 357 0.10 6.83 14.32
C TYR A 357 -1.04 5.81 14.23
N ASP A 358 -0.75 4.51 14.13
CA ASP A 358 -1.73 3.42 14.11
C ASP A 358 -2.77 3.52 12.98
N GLY A 359 -2.51 4.34 11.94
CA GLY A 359 -3.48 4.64 10.88
C GLY A 359 -4.66 5.53 11.33
N HIS A 360 -4.51 6.25 12.44
CA HIS A 360 -5.54 7.16 12.95
C HIS A 360 -5.65 8.43 12.11
N SER A 361 -6.87 8.95 12.04
CA SER A 361 -7.17 10.31 11.59
C SER A 361 -7.31 11.24 12.79
N PHE A 362 -6.88 12.49 12.58
CA PHE A 362 -6.81 13.55 13.57
C PHE A 362 -7.48 14.82 13.02
N TRP A 363 -7.58 15.85 13.85
CA TRP A 363 -7.95 17.22 13.47
C TRP A 363 -7.08 17.79 12.32
N ASP A 364 -5.88 17.25 12.09
CA ASP A 364 -5.01 17.56 10.95
C ASP A 364 -5.76 17.50 9.60
N THR A 365 -6.72 16.57 9.47
CA THR A 365 -7.50 16.40 8.25
C THR A 365 -8.29 17.67 7.93
N GLU A 366 -9.06 18.17 8.89
CA GLU A 366 -9.88 19.36 8.70
C GLU A 366 -9.05 20.65 8.63
N THR A 367 -7.96 20.74 9.39
CA THR A 367 -7.15 21.95 9.49
C THR A 367 -6.19 22.14 8.32
N PHE A 368 -5.52 21.07 7.86
CA PHE A 368 -4.44 21.16 6.87
C PHE A 368 -4.78 20.52 5.53
N VAL A 369 -5.52 19.40 5.53
CA VAL A 369 -5.79 18.63 4.30
C VAL A 369 -7.02 19.16 3.55
N LEU A 370 -8.12 19.42 4.25
CA LEU A 370 -9.36 19.90 3.64
C LEU A 370 -9.21 21.22 2.87
N PRO A 371 -8.46 22.23 3.34
CA PRO A 371 -8.25 23.45 2.57
C PRO A 371 -7.67 23.16 1.18
N LEU A 372 -6.65 22.30 1.08
CA LEU A 372 -6.05 21.92 -0.19
C LEU A 372 -7.03 21.11 -1.06
N LEU A 373 -7.73 20.13 -0.48
CA LEU A 373 -8.68 19.30 -1.22
C LEU A 373 -9.90 20.09 -1.71
N THR A 374 -10.33 21.12 -0.99
CA THR A 374 -11.45 21.98 -1.39
C THR A 374 -11.19 22.65 -2.74
N TYR A 375 -9.94 22.99 -3.05
CA TYR A 375 -9.57 23.61 -4.33
C TYR A 375 -9.10 22.60 -5.39
N SER A 376 -8.55 21.46 -4.98
CA SER A 376 -7.92 20.49 -5.90
C SER A 376 -8.75 19.24 -6.19
N VAL A 377 -9.54 18.74 -5.22
CA VAL A 377 -10.40 17.55 -5.33
C VAL A 377 -11.67 17.72 -4.46
N PRO A 378 -12.62 18.61 -4.83
CA PRO A 378 -13.74 18.99 -3.98
C PRO A 378 -14.61 17.81 -3.52
N GLU A 379 -14.73 16.77 -4.35
CA GLU A 379 -15.48 15.55 -4.05
C GLU A 379 -14.86 14.78 -2.88
N ALA A 380 -13.52 14.70 -2.81
CA ALA A 380 -12.82 14.07 -1.70
C ALA A 380 -13.00 14.87 -0.40
N ALA A 381 -12.98 16.21 -0.47
CA ALA A 381 -13.28 17.07 0.67
C ALA A 381 -14.71 16.83 1.19
N ALA A 382 -15.70 16.74 0.29
CA ALA A 382 -17.08 16.45 0.65
C ALA A 382 -17.23 15.06 1.32
N ASP A 383 -16.51 14.05 0.82
CA ASP A 383 -16.55 12.70 1.39
C ASP A 383 -15.99 12.62 2.80
N ILE A 384 -14.93 13.36 3.12
CA ILE A 384 -14.37 13.44 4.47
C ILE A 384 -15.37 14.10 5.44
N LEU A 385 -16.01 15.19 5.02
CA LEU A 385 -17.05 15.85 5.82
C LEU A 385 -18.25 14.93 6.05
N ARG A 386 -18.66 14.15 5.03
CA ARG A 386 -19.69 13.11 5.19
C ARG A 386 -19.25 12.02 6.16
N TRP A 387 -17.99 11.62 6.16
CA TRP A 387 -17.46 10.67 7.14
C TRP A 387 -17.56 11.22 8.57
N ARG A 388 -17.18 12.48 8.82
CA ARG A 388 -17.38 13.13 10.13
C ARG A 388 -18.85 13.12 10.54
N PHE A 389 -19.75 13.39 9.60
CA PHE A 389 -21.19 13.32 9.85
C PHE A 389 -21.65 11.89 10.21
N GLN A 390 -21.12 10.86 9.56
CA GLN A 390 -21.44 9.45 9.85
C GLN A 390 -21.04 9.02 11.26
N ILE A 391 -19.98 9.62 11.83
CA ILE A 391 -19.52 9.34 13.19
C ILE A 391 -20.08 10.31 14.25
N LEU A 392 -21.06 11.15 13.89
CA LEU A 392 -21.59 12.19 14.79
C LEU A 392 -22.23 11.61 16.06
N ASP A 393 -22.86 10.45 15.97
CA ASP A 393 -23.48 9.81 17.13
C ASP A 393 -22.44 9.26 18.11
N GLN A 394 -21.29 8.79 17.62
CA GLN A 394 -20.11 8.46 18.44
C GLN A 394 -19.61 9.72 19.16
N ALA A 395 -19.48 10.84 18.45
CA ALA A 395 -19.03 12.11 19.04
C ALA A 395 -20.00 12.64 20.10
N ARG A 396 -21.32 12.48 19.91
CA ARG A 396 -22.35 12.82 20.90
C ARG A 396 -22.31 11.90 22.12
N ARG A 397 -22.05 10.60 21.93
CA ARG A 397 -21.83 9.65 23.05
C ARG A 397 -20.66 10.13 23.90
N ARG A 398 -19.54 10.41 23.26
CA ARG A 398 -18.36 10.93 23.96
C ARG A 398 -18.63 12.22 24.73
N ALA A 399 -19.35 13.19 24.14
CA ALA A 399 -19.68 14.42 24.86
C ALA A 399 -20.37 14.10 26.19
N ARG A 400 -21.33 13.16 26.19
CA ARG A 400 -21.98 12.69 27.42
C ARG A 400 -21.02 12.02 28.39
N ASP A 401 -20.10 11.18 27.91
CA ASP A 401 -19.09 10.53 28.74
C ASP A 401 -18.14 11.55 29.41
N LEU A 402 -17.99 12.74 28.83
CA LEU A 402 -17.23 13.86 29.38
C LEU A 402 -18.09 14.85 30.19
N GLY A 403 -19.39 14.58 30.35
CA GLY A 403 -20.32 15.49 31.05
C GLY A 403 -20.63 16.78 30.26
N LEU A 404 -20.49 16.75 28.93
CA LEU A 404 -20.72 17.87 28.02
C LEU A 404 -22.02 17.69 27.21
N GLU A 405 -22.58 18.80 26.76
CA GLU A 405 -23.66 18.81 25.76
C GLU A 405 -23.08 18.83 24.33
N GLY A 406 -23.90 18.47 23.34
CA GLY A 406 -23.51 18.52 21.93
C GLY A 406 -22.68 17.31 21.47
N ALA A 407 -21.60 17.57 20.73
CA ALA A 407 -20.75 16.54 20.14
C ALA A 407 -19.26 16.87 20.39
N ALA A 408 -18.52 15.89 20.89
CA ALA A 408 -17.07 15.95 21.07
C ALA A 408 -16.44 14.93 20.10
N PHE A 409 -15.87 15.40 18.99
CA PHE A 409 -15.15 14.52 18.09
C PHE A 409 -13.85 14.01 18.74
N PRO A 410 -13.39 12.80 18.38
CA PRO A 410 -12.17 12.26 18.96
C PRO A 410 -10.91 12.95 18.48
N TRP A 411 -9.93 13.02 19.38
CA TRP A 411 -8.59 13.52 19.08
C TRP A 411 -7.92 12.65 18.01
N ARG A 412 -8.05 11.32 18.16
CA ARG A 412 -7.59 10.35 17.17
C ARG A 412 -8.56 9.18 17.05
N THR A 413 -8.84 8.73 15.83
CA THR A 413 -9.76 7.63 15.59
C THR A 413 -9.57 6.99 14.21
N ILE A 414 -10.06 5.76 14.03
CA ILE A 414 -10.30 5.15 12.72
C ILE A 414 -11.82 5.07 12.44
N HIS A 415 -12.61 4.65 13.43
CA HIS A 415 -14.03 4.32 13.26
C HIS A 415 -15.01 5.34 13.89
N GLY A 416 -14.52 6.27 14.72
CA GLY A 416 -15.28 7.35 15.33
C GLY A 416 -15.20 7.41 16.86
N GLU A 417 -14.86 6.31 17.52
CA GLU A 417 -14.59 6.26 18.95
C GLU A 417 -13.23 6.90 19.28
N GLU A 418 -13.04 7.40 20.51
CA GLU A 418 -11.69 7.79 20.96
C GLU A 418 -10.77 6.59 21.03
N CYS A 419 -9.51 6.77 20.66
CA CYS A 419 -8.50 5.71 20.72
C CYS A 419 -7.22 6.14 21.43
N SER A 420 -7.18 7.34 22.00
CA SER A 420 -6.05 7.88 22.76
C SER A 420 -6.03 7.38 24.20
N GLY A 421 -4.91 6.72 24.55
CA GLY A 421 -4.54 6.43 25.92
C GLY A 421 -3.99 7.65 26.68
N TYR A 422 -3.68 8.74 25.98
CA TYR A 422 -3.06 9.92 26.55
C TYR A 422 -4.12 10.96 26.91
N TRP A 423 -4.50 11.00 28.19
CA TRP A 423 -5.59 11.86 28.68
C TRP A 423 -5.42 13.35 28.34
N PRO A 424 -4.23 13.99 28.39
CA PRO A 424 -4.13 15.43 28.12
C PRO A 424 -4.51 15.80 26.69
N ALA A 425 -4.29 14.90 25.73
CA ALA A 425 -4.78 15.10 24.36
C ALA A 425 -6.24 14.63 24.23
N SER A 426 -6.56 13.45 24.77
CA SER A 426 -7.88 12.85 24.63
C SER A 426 -8.99 13.73 25.21
N THR A 427 -8.86 14.22 26.43
CA THR A 427 -9.99 14.85 27.15
C THR A 427 -9.91 16.37 27.23
N ALA A 428 -8.76 16.98 26.91
CA ALA A 428 -8.58 18.43 27.03
C ALA A 428 -8.33 19.15 25.69
N ALA A 429 -7.97 18.47 24.61
CA ALA A 429 -7.68 19.09 23.32
C ALA A 429 -8.92 19.13 22.41
N PHE A 430 -9.79 20.14 22.62
CA PHE A 430 -11.00 20.36 21.80
C PHE A 430 -10.82 21.36 20.64
N HIS A 431 -9.59 21.83 20.40
CA HIS A 431 -9.28 22.92 19.48
C HIS A 431 -9.48 22.58 18.00
#